data_AF-A0A954NTR3-F1
#
_entry.id   AF-A0A954NTR3-F1
#
_cell.length_a   1.000
_cell.length_b   1.000
_cell.length_c   1.000
_cell.angle_alpha   90.00
_cell.angle_beta   90.00
_cell.angle_gamma   90.00
#
_symmetry.space_group_name_H-M   'P 1'
#
loop_
_entity.id
_entity.type
_entity.pdbx_description
1 polymer ?
#
loop_
_entity_poly.entity_id
_entity_poly.type
_entity_poly.pdbx_seq_one_letter_code
_entity_poly.pdbx_strand_id
1 'polypeptide(L)' 'MLIDTHAHLDEQAFDVDRDEVLKRAADAGVEHILTIGINATTSRAAVELAERYAMVSAVVGIQPNYVAEIKPGDWE' A
#
# COMPACT_ATOMS: atom_id res chain seq x y z
N MET A 1 -8.36 -9.38 -16.30
CA MET A 1 -7.30 -8.91 -15.39
C MET A 1 -7.09 -7.42 -15.49
N LEU A 2 -7.80 -6.67 -14.65
CA LEU A 2 -7.45 -5.28 -14.33
C LEU A 2 -6.55 -5.29 -13.11
N ILE A 3 -5.49 -4.48 -13.15
CA ILE A 3 -4.58 -4.27 -12.03
C ILE A 3 -4.60 -2.78 -11.73
N ASP A 4 -4.90 -2.42 -10.49
CA ASP A 4 -4.62 -1.07 -10.00
C ASP A 4 -3.13 -0.98 -9.69
N THR A 5 -2.39 -0.29 -10.56
CA THR A 5 -0.93 -0.23 -10.48
C THR A 5 -0.43 0.75 -9.43
N HIS A 6 -1.29 1.57 -8.83
CA HIS A 6 -0.87 2.58 -7.85
C HIS A 6 -2.04 3.03 -6.96
N ALA A 7 -2.10 2.50 -5.73
CA ALA A 7 -3.01 2.96 -4.69
C ALA A 7 -2.28 3.18 -3.35
N HIS A 8 -2.84 4.01 -2.48
CA HIS A 8 -2.34 4.22 -1.11
C HIS A 8 -3.31 3.59 -0.10
N LEU A 9 -3.38 2.25 -0.06
CA LEU A 9 -4.28 1.53 0.84
C LEU A 9 -3.84 1.59 2.31
N ASP A 10 -2.60 2.02 2.56
CA ASP A 10 -2.02 2.29 3.89
C ASP A 10 -2.53 3.58 4.52
N GLU A 11 -3.22 4.45 3.77
CA GLU A 11 -3.80 5.67 4.33
C GLU A 11 -4.89 5.38 5.37
N GLN A 12 -4.91 6.20 6.43
CA GLN A 12 -5.89 6.10 7.53
C GLN A 12 -7.34 6.23 7.07
N ALA A 13 -7.57 6.89 5.92
CA ALA A 13 -8.90 7.01 5.31
C ALA A 13 -9.55 5.65 5.04
N PHE A 14 -8.74 4.59 4.86
CA PHE A 14 -9.22 3.23 4.60
C PHE A 14 -9.24 2.34 5.84
N ASP A 15 -8.80 2.80 7.02
CA ASP A 15 -8.67 1.92 8.20
C ASP A 15 -10.00 1.30 8.65
N VAL A 16 -11.10 2.03 8.48
CA VAL A 16 -12.42 1.61 8.94
C VAL A 16 -13.08 0.63 7.97
N ASP A 17 -12.83 0.75 6.67
CA ASP A 17 -13.57 0.02 5.63
C ASP A 17 -12.68 -0.69 4.59
N ARG A 18 -11.39 -0.90 4.87
CA ARG A 18 -10.44 -1.52 3.93
C ARG A 18 -10.93 -2.82 3.32
N ASP A 19 -11.49 -3.71 4.13
CA ASP A 19 -12.03 -4.99 3.65
C ASP A 19 -13.18 -4.78 2.66
N GLU A 20 -14.05 -3.80 2.91
CA GLU A 20 -15.15 -3.44 2.04
C GLU A 20 -14.66 -2.72 0.77
N VAL A 21 -13.61 -1.91 0.85
CA VAL A 21 -12.95 -1.29 -0.31
C VAL A 21 -12.39 -2.36 -1.24
N LEU A 22 -11.65 -3.33 -0.70
CA LEU A 22 -11.07 -4.43 -1.47
C LEU A 22 -12.16 -5.33 -2.07
N LYS A 23 -13.23 -5.59 -1.32
CA LYS A 23 -14.41 -6.30 -1.85
C LYS A 23 -15.03 -5.56 -3.03
N ARG A 24 -15.28 -4.25 -2.90
CA ARG A 24 -15.82 -3.42 -4.00
C ARG A 24 -14.90 -3.40 -5.21
N ALA A 25 -13.58 -3.35 -5.01
CA ALA A 25 -12.60 -3.42 -6.10
C ALA A 25 -12.68 -4.76 -6.84
N ALA A 26 -12.73 -5.87 -6.11
CA ALA A 26 -12.90 -7.20 -6.68
C ALA A 26 -14.24 -7.35 -7.43
N ASP A 27 -15.34 -6.87 -6.86
CA ASP A 27 -16.67 -6.89 -7.49
C ASP A 27 -16.71 -6.03 -8.78
N ALA A 28 -15.85 -5.01 -8.89
CA ALA A 28 -15.66 -4.18 -10.08
C ALA A 28 -14.68 -4.78 -11.11
N GLY A 29 -14.08 -5.95 -10.83
CA GLY A 29 -13.16 -6.65 -11.73
C GLY A 29 -11.68 -6.28 -11.59
N VAL A 30 -11.29 -5.56 -10.52
CA VAL A 30 -9.88 -5.36 -10.16
C VAL A 30 -9.37 -6.63 -9.49
N GLU A 31 -8.46 -7.32 -10.16
CA GLU A 31 -7.95 -8.62 -9.71
C GLU A 31 -6.70 -8.49 -8.81
N HIS A 32 -5.97 -7.37 -8.92
CA HIS A 32 -4.75 -7.13 -8.15
C HIS A 32 -4.51 -5.63 -7.92
N ILE A 33 -3.91 -5.26 -6.80
CA ILE A 33 -3.62 -3.86 -6.42
C ILE A 33 -2.18 -3.73 -5.94
N LEU A 34 -1.46 -2.70 -6.40
CA LEU A 34 -0.15 -2.33 -5.89
C LEU A 34 -0.32 -1.17 -4.89
N THR A 35 -0.05 -1.43 -3.61
CA THR A 35 -0.09 -0.38 -2.58
C THR A 35 1.28 0.25 -2.38
N ILE A 36 1.34 1.57 -2.36
CA ILE A 36 2.58 2.33 -2.51
C ILE A 36 3.06 2.94 -1.20
N GLY A 37 4.13 2.37 -0.65
CA GLY A 37 4.92 2.99 0.41
C GLY A 37 5.73 4.17 -0.12
N ILE A 38 5.74 5.27 0.65
CA ILE A 38 6.39 6.55 0.30
C ILE A 38 7.56 6.91 1.23
N ASN A 39 7.67 6.22 2.36
CA ASN A 39 8.79 6.27 3.31
C ASN A 39 8.88 4.90 4.01
N ALA A 40 9.81 4.75 4.96
CA ALA A 40 9.98 3.49 5.69
C ALA A 40 8.72 3.01 6.43
N THR A 41 8.03 3.93 7.12
CA THR A 41 6.82 3.62 7.88
C THR A 41 5.71 3.12 6.97
N THR A 42 5.41 3.83 5.88
CA THR A 42 4.36 3.45 4.94
C THR A 42 4.75 2.26 4.07
N SER A 43 6.06 2.08 3.80
CA SER A 43 6.56 0.86 3.13
C SER A 43 6.37 -0.38 4.00
N ARG A 44 6.58 -0.29 5.31
CA ARG A 44 6.28 -1.39 6.23
C ARG A 44 4.78 -1.68 6.29
N ALA A 45 3.93 -0.64 6.38
CA ALA A 45 2.49 -0.80 6.32
C ALA A 45 2.02 -1.45 5.00
N ALA A 46 2.62 -1.07 3.87
CA ALA A 46 2.36 -1.69 2.57
C ALA A 46 2.70 -3.19 2.56
N VAL A 47 3.82 -3.59 3.17
CA VAL A 47 4.20 -5.01 3.33
C VAL A 47 3.19 -5.75 4.20
N GLU A 48 2.81 -5.19 5.35
CA GLU A 48 1.79 -5.79 6.25
C GLU A 48 0.44 -5.98 5.53
N LEU A 49 0.05 -5.04 4.67
CA LEU A 49 -1.15 -5.16 3.84
C LEU A 49 -1.02 -6.28 2.80
N ALA A 50 0.12 -6.39 2.13
CA ALA A 50 0.37 -7.46 1.16
C ALA A 50 0.40 -8.86 1.80
N GLU A 51 0.86 -8.95 3.06
CA GLU A 51 0.80 -10.19 3.84
C GLU A 51 -0.65 -10.56 4.23
N ARG A 52 -1.50 -9.55 4.50
CA ARG A 52 -2.89 -9.75 4.92
C ARG A 52 -3.83 -10.06 3.76
N TYR A 53 -3.61 -9.46 2.59
CA TYR A 53 -4.52 -9.54 1.45
C TYR A 53 -3.81 -10.09 0.22
N ALA A 54 -4.21 -11.30 -0.21
CA ALA A 54 -3.59 -11.98 -1.36
C ALA A 54 -3.66 -11.20 -2.69
N MET A 55 -4.64 -10.30 -2.84
CA MET A 55 -4.80 -9.44 -4.03
C MET A 55 -3.96 -8.16 -3.97
N VAL A 56 -3.10 -8.00 -2.96
CA VAL A 56 -2.29 -6.79 -2.75
C VAL A 56 -0.81 -7.13 -2.87
N SER A 57 -0.06 -6.28 -3.55
CA SER A 57 1.41 -6.28 -3.50
C SER A 57 1.93 -4.96 -2.98
N ALA A 58 3.01 -5.02 -2.21
CA ALA A 58 3.67 -3.84 -1.68
C ALA A 58 4.67 -3.27 -2.70
N VAL A 59 4.67 -1.96 -2.86
CA VAL A 59 5.78 -1.20 -3.43
C VAL A 59 6.45 -0.47 -2.27
N VAL A 60 7.76 -0.66 -2.12
CA VAL A 60 8.56 -0.07 -1.05
C VAL A 60 9.54 0.93 -1.63
N GLY A 61 9.70 2.07 -0.98
CA GLY A 61 10.61 3.10 -1.46
C GLY A 61 10.43 4.45 -0.79
N ILE A 62 11.10 5.45 -1.36
CA ILE A 62 11.13 6.82 -0.85
C ILE A 62 10.61 7.74 -1.94
N GLN A 63 9.49 8.39 -1.66
CA GLN A 63 8.94 9.42 -2.53
C GLN A 63 9.78 10.70 -2.38
N PRO A 64 10.07 11.45 -3.47
CA PRO A 64 11.06 12.52 -3.45
C PRO A 64 10.86 13.60 -2.38
N ASN A 65 9.63 13.86 -1.95
CA ASN A 65 9.34 14.89 -0.95
C ASN A 65 9.80 14.46 0.45
N TYR A 66 9.97 13.16 0.71
CA TYR A 66 10.36 12.61 2.01
C TYR A 66 11.86 12.31 2.12
N VAL A 67 12.63 12.55 1.07
CA VAL A 67 14.08 12.25 1.05
C VAL A 67 14.84 13.00 2.15
N ALA A 68 14.42 14.22 2.48
CA ALA A 68 15.05 15.03 3.53
C ALA A 68 14.74 14.53 4.95
N GLU A 69 13.77 13.63 5.12
CA GLU A 69 13.30 13.15 6.43
C GLU A 69 13.90 11.78 6.83
N ILE A 70 14.70 11.16 5.95
CA ILE A 70 15.30 9.85 6.18
C ILE A 70 16.24 9.87 7.39
N LYS A 71 16.11 8.88 8.26
CA LYS A 71 16.96 8.68 9.43
C LYS A 71 17.80 7.40 9.29
N PRO A 72 18.98 7.34 9.92
CA PRO A 72 19.71 6.09 10.08
C PRO A 72 18.81 5.03 10.74
N GLY A 73 18.77 3.81 10.18
CA GLY A 73 17.97 2.69 10.69
C GLY A 73 16.53 2.61 10.18
N ASP A 74 16.06 3.55 9.34
CA ASP A 74 14.69 3.51 8.79
C ASP A 74 14.41 2.24 7.94
N TRP A 75 15.43 1.59 7.41
CA TRP A 75 15.32 0.48 6.45
C TRP A 75 15.91 -0.85 6.98
N GLU A 76 16.12 -0.96 8.28
CA GLU A 76 16.51 -2.19 8.98
C GLU A 76 15.28 -2.97 9.48
#